data_AF-A0A969HTC8-F1
#
_entry.id   AF-A0A969HTC8-F1
#
_cell.length_a   1.000
_cell.length_b   1.000
_cell.length_c   1.000
_cell.angle_alpha   90.00
_cell.angle_beta   90.00
_cell.angle_gamma   90.00
#
_symmetry.space_group_name_H-M   'P 1'
#
loop_
_entity.id
_entity.type
_entity.pdbx_description
1 polymer ?
#
loop_
_entity_poly.entity_id
_entity_poly.type
_entity_poly.pdbx_seq_one_letter_code
_entity_poly.pdbx_strand_id
1 'polypeptide(L)'
;MHIDVLERYWLIAVGVTLGTFTAALLAGIFIFGLRTPSPVGRIDPTMIDQTEFAETGLRDMGNNRYEVYMLAQMWSFRPSEITVPAGAEVTFL
;
A
#
# COMPACT_ATOMS: atom_id res chain seq x y z
N MET A 1 -20.31 40.35 13.10
CA MET A 1 -18.94 40.12 12.59
C MET A 1 -18.96 40.44 11.11
N HIS A 2 -18.24 41.47 10.69
CA HIS A 2 -18.11 41.82 9.27
C HIS A 2 -16.99 40.95 8.70
N ILE A 3 -17.23 40.26 7.58
CA ILE A 3 -16.18 39.50 6.89
C ILE A 3 -15.80 40.35 5.69
N ASP A 4 -14.53 40.73 5.61
CA ASP A 4 -14.04 41.50 4.50
C ASP A 4 -14.13 40.71 3.19
N VAL A 5 -14.34 41.41 2.09
CA VAL A 5 -14.55 40.78 0.77
C VAL A 5 -13.35 39.89 0.38
N LEU A 6 -12.13 40.33 0.70
CA LEU A 6 -10.92 39.56 0.45
C LEU A 6 -10.86 38.29 1.32
N GLU A 7 -11.22 38.40 2.59
CA GLU A 7 -11.26 37.26 3.52
C GLU A 7 -12.30 36.23 3.06
N ARG A 8 -13.46 36.68 2.58
CA ARG A 8 -14.49 35.80 2.00
C ARG A 8 -13.95 35.02 0.79
N TYR A 9 -13.26 35.67 -0.15
CA TYR A 9 -12.68 34.98 -1.30
C TYR A 9 -11.56 34.03 -0.91
N TRP A 10 -10.75 34.40 0.08
CA TRP A 10 -9.71 33.53 0.63
C TRP A 10 -10.30 32.24 1.21
N LEU A 11 -11.37 32.34 2.02
CA LEU A 11 -12.04 31.18 2.59
C LEU A 11 -12.63 30.25 1.51
N ILE A 12 -13.19 30.82 0.44
CA ILE A 12 -13.68 30.04 -0.70
C ILE A 12 -12.52 29.32 -1.40
N ALA A 13 -11.42 30.02 -1.67
CA ALA A 13 -10.25 29.44 -2.33
C ALA A 13 -9.65 28.28 -1.52
N VAL A 14 -9.51 28.47 -0.21
CA VAL A 14 -9.06 27.41 0.71
C VAL A 14 -10.04 26.24 0.71
N GLY A 15 -11.35 26.50 0.79
CA GLY A 15 -12.38 25.46 0.75
C GLY A 15 -12.35 24.64 -0.53
N VAL A 16 -12.21 25.28 -1.69
CA VAL A 16 -12.10 24.62 -2.99
C VAL A 16 -10.82 23.77 -3.07
N THR A 17 -9.70 24.29 -2.57
CA THR A 17 -8.42 23.59 -2.57
C THR A 17 -8.48 22.32 -1.71
N LEU A 18 -8.99 22.45 -0.48
CA LEU A 18 -9.21 21.32 0.42
C LEU A 18 -10.19 20.29 -0.17
N GLY A 19 -11.28 20.76 -0.78
CA GLY A 19 -12.26 19.90 -1.45
C GLY A 19 -11.62 19.11 -2.59
N THR A 20 -10.79 19.76 -3.39
CA THR A 20 -10.09 19.14 -4.52
C THR A 20 -9.11 18.06 -4.05
N PHE A 21 -8.29 18.34 -3.03
CA PHE A 21 -7.37 17.33 -2.48
C PHE A 21 -8.10 16.17 -1.83
N THR A 22 -9.18 16.45 -1.09
CA THR A 22 -10.02 15.39 -0.51
C THR A 22 -10.62 14.52 -1.61
N ALA A 23 -11.17 15.12 -2.66
CA ALA A 23 -11.71 14.39 -3.80
C ALA A 23 -10.65 13.53 -4.50
N ALA A 24 -9.43 14.04 -4.68
CA ALA A 24 -8.34 13.28 -5.26
C ALA A 24 -7.95 12.06 -4.40
N LEU A 25 -7.90 12.21 -3.07
CA LEU A 25 -7.63 11.09 -2.15
C LEU A 25 -8.74 10.04 -2.20
N LEU A 26 -10.01 10.46 -2.20
CA LEU A 26 -11.15 9.56 -2.31
C LEU A 26 -11.13 8.80 -3.65
N ALA A 27 -10.84 9.49 -4.75
CA ALA A 27 -10.65 8.85 -6.04
C ALA A 27 -9.51 7.82 -6.01
N GLY A 28 -8.37 8.17 -5.38
CA GLY A 28 -7.26 7.26 -5.13
C GLY A 28 -7.68 5.94 -4.50
N ILE A 29 -8.48 6.01 -3.43
CA ILE A 29 -8.90 4.83 -2.67
C ILE A 29 -9.98 4.03 -3.40
N PHE A 30 -11.02 4.69 -3.89
CA PHE A 30 -12.23 4.02 -4.39
C PHE A 30 -12.18 3.67 -5.88
N ILE A 31 -11.47 4.45 -6.70
CA ILE A 31 -11.39 4.25 -8.15
C ILE A 31 -10.10 3.50 -8.49
N PHE A 32 -8.98 3.94 -7.94
CA PHE A 32 -7.67 3.36 -8.25
C PHE A 32 -7.24 2.25 -7.30
N GLY A 33 -8.05 1.95 -6.27
CA GLY A 33 -7.81 0.84 -5.37
C GLY A 33 -6.56 0.99 -4.50
N LEU A 34 -6.06 2.22 -4.30
CA LEU A 34 -4.91 2.48 -3.44
C LEU A 34 -5.26 2.09 -2.00
N ARG A 35 -4.63 1.03 -1.51
CA ARG A 35 -4.79 0.53 -0.14
C ARG A 35 -3.42 0.47 0.52
N THR A 36 -3.32 0.97 1.74
CA THR A 36 -2.17 0.71 2.58
C THR A 36 -2.24 -0.72 3.11
N PRO A 37 -1.11 -1.44 3.23
CA PRO A 37 -1.09 -2.74 3.87
C PRO A 37 -1.70 -2.67 5.27
N SER A 38 -2.67 -3.53 5.57
CA SER A 38 -3.17 -3.73 6.93
C SER A 38 -2.30 -4.75 7.66
N PRO A 39 -2.09 -4.63 8.98
CA PRO A 39 -1.37 -5.65 9.74
C PRO A 39 -2.08 -7.02 9.60
N VAL A 40 -1.38 -7.99 9.01
CA VAL A 40 -1.91 -9.35 8.80
C VAL A 40 -1.55 -10.28 9.95
N GLY A 41 -0.44 -10.00 10.64
CA GLY A 41 0.05 -10.78 11.78
C GLY A 41 1.28 -10.15 12.43
N ARG A 42 1.74 -10.75 13.53
CA ARG A 42 3.03 -10.45 14.16
C ARG A 42 3.81 -11.74 14.27
N ILE A 43 5.07 -11.70 13.91
CA ILE A 43 6.03 -12.80 14.05
C ILE A 43 7.18 -12.39 14.96
N ASP A 44 7.83 -13.36 15.59
CA ASP A 44 9.09 -13.13 16.29
C ASP A 44 10.24 -13.17 15.26
N PRO A 45 10.97 -12.06 15.05
CA PRO A 45 12.08 -12.01 14.10
C PRO A 45 13.23 -12.95 14.45
N THR A 46 13.33 -13.41 15.70
CA THR A 46 14.39 -14.35 16.14
C THR A 46 14.04 -15.81 15.84
N MET A 47 12.78 -16.12 15.54
CA MET A 47 12.28 -17.46 15.24
C MET A 47 11.69 -17.56 13.82
N ILE A 48 12.23 -16.79 12.87
CA ILE A 48 11.75 -16.76 11.47
C ILE A 48 11.70 -18.16 10.84
N ASP A 49 12.68 -19.02 11.16
CA ASP A 49 12.76 -20.39 10.62
C ASP A 49 11.57 -21.29 11.04
N GLN A 50 10.76 -20.86 12.02
CA GLN A 50 9.54 -21.55 12.46
C GLN A 50 8.26 -20.93 11.87
N THR A 51 8.39 -19.98 10.95
CA THR A 51 7.27 -19.25 10.34
C THR A 51 7.13 -19.58 8.85
N GLU A 52 6.07 -19.07 8.23
CA GLU A 52 5.85 -19.15 6.78
C GLU A 52 6.97 -18.49 5.94
N PHE A 53 7.80 -17.65 6.57
CA PHE A 53 8.96 -16.97 5.97
C PHE A 53 10.25 -17.79 5.99
N ALA A 54 10.24 -19.00 6.57
CA ALA A 54 11.38 -19.91 6.51
C ALA A 54 11.72 -20.32 5.06
N GLU A 55 10.68 -20.50 4.24
CA GLU A 55 10.78 -20.79 2.81
C GLU A 55 10.28 -19.61 1.99
N THR A 56 11.21 -18.67 1.71
CA THR A 56 10.94 -17.49 0.89
C THR A 56 10.84 -17.84 -0.59
N GLY A 57 9.93 -17.22 -1.33
CA GLY A 57 9.75 -17.48 -2.76
C GLY A 57 8.35 -17.12 -3.27
N LEU A 58 8.07 -17.50 -4.51
CA LEU A 58 6.77 -17.34 -5.15
C LEU A 58 5.91 -18.59 -4.93
N ARG A 59 4.69 -18.42 -4.43
CA ARG A 59 3.66 -19.47 -4.33
C ARG A 59 2.51 -19.15 -5.28
N ASP A 60 2.10 -20.16 -6.06
CA ASP A 60 0.95 -20.04 -6.96
C ASP A 60 -0.33 -20.37 -6.19
N MET A 61 -1.24 -19.40 -6.11
CA MET A 61 -2.53 -19.53 -5.43
C MET A 61 -3.67 -19.86 -6.42
N GLY A 62 -3.33 -20.07 -7.69
CA GLY A 62 -4.26 -20.30 -8.79
C GLY A 62 -4.99 -19.03 -9.23
N ASN A 63 -5.66 -19.11 -10.38
CA ASN A 63 -6.40 -17.98 -10.97
C ASN A 63 -5.55 -16.73 -11.23
N ASN A 64 -4.30 -16.91 -11.68
CA ASN A 64 -3.35 -15.81 -11.93
C ASN A 64 -3.06 -14.95 -10.68
N ARG A 65 -3.17 -15.57 -9.49
CA ARG A 65 -2.83 -14.96 -8.20
C ARG A 65 -1.60 -15.63 -7.62
N TYR A 66 -0.66 -14.82 -7.15
CA TYR A 66 0.58 -15.29 -6.57
C TYR A 66 0.84 -14.63 -5.22
N GLU A 67 1.41 -15.39 -4.31
CA GLU A 67 1.91 -14.91 -3.04
C GLU A 67 3.44 -14.93 -3.05
N VAL A 68 4.03 -13.80 -2.68
CA VAL A 68 5.47 -13.63 -2.54
C VAL A 68 5.79 -13.61 -1.07
N TYR A 69 6.51 -14.63 -0.62
CA TYR A 69 7.09 -14.68 0.72
C TYR A 69 8.50 -14.09 0.66
N MET A 70 8.68 -12.89 1.21
CA MET A 70 9.96 -12.21 1.17
C MET A 70 10.43 -11.79 2.56
N LEU A 71 11.71 -11.97 2.82
CA LEU A 71 12.37 -11.44 4.01
C LEU A 71 13.20 -10.21 3.66
N ALA A 72 12.84 -9.06 4.21
CA ALA A 72 13.63 -7.85 4.15
C ALA A 72 14.57 -7.77 5.36
N GLN A 73 15.87 -7.65 5.10
CA GLN A 73 16.92 -7.52 6.12
C GLN A 73 17.77 -6.29 5.83
N MET A 74 18.68 -5.97 6.74
CA MET A 74 19.60 -4.84 6.57
C MET A 74 20.42 -5.04 5.29
N TRP A 75 20.14 -4.20 4.28
CA TRP A 75 20.76 -4.19 2.94
C TRP A 75 20.46 -5.39 2.03
N SER A 76 19.50 -6.26 2.37
CA SER A 76 19.19 -7.41 1.53
C SER A 76 17.71 -7.78 1.55
N PHE A 77 17.28 -8.41 0.46
CA PHE A 77 15.99 -9.08 0.35
C PHE A 77 16.23 -10.55 0.01
N ARG A 78 15.43 -11.44 0.59
CA ARG A 78 15.44 -12.86 0.30
C ARG A 78 14.03 -13.31 -0.11
N PRO A 79 13.83 -13.82 -1.34
CA PRO A 79 14.81 -13.89 -2.43
C PRO A 79 15.20 -12.50 -2.95
N SER A 80 16.39 -12.39 -3.58
CA SER A 80 16.88 -11.13 -4.15
C SER A 80 16.24 -10.77 -5.48
N GLU A 81 15.65 -11.75 -6.16
CA GLU A 81 14.96 -11.61 -7.44
C GLU A 81 13.74 -12.52 -7.46
N ILE A 82 12.64 -12.05 -8.06
CA ILE A 82 11.39 -12.79 -8.21
C ILE A 82 10.88 -12.56 -9.63
N THR A 83 10.48 -13.64 -10.30
CA THR A 83 9.83 -13.58 -11.60
C THR A 83 8.34 -13.86 -11.44
N VAL A 84 7.48 -12.95 -11.90
CA VAL A 84 6.02 -13.10 -11.88
C VAL A 84 5.44 -12.92 -13.28
N PRO A 85 4.34 -13.61 -13.64
CA PRO A 85 3.69 -13.40 -14.93
C PRO A 85 3.13 -11.97 -15.05
N ALA A 86 3.21 -11.40 -16.25
CA ALA A 86 2.64 -10.09 -16.51
C ALA A 86 1.13 -10.09 -16.35
N GLY A 87 0.59 -9.10 -15.64
CA GLY A 87 -0.84 -8.98 -15.36
C GLY A 87 -1.37 -9.92 -14.27
N ALA A 88 -0.48 -10.65 -13.58
CA ALA A 88 -0.84 -11.41 -12.38
C ALA A 88 -1.09 -10.49 -11.18
N GLU A 89 -2.03 -10.89 -10.33
CA GLU A 89 -2.25 -10.25 -9.03
C GLU A 89 -1.26 -10.85 -8.03
N VAL A 90 -0.41 -10.01 -7.45
CA VAL A 90 0.69 -10.44 -6.57
C VAL A 90 0.50 -9.84 -5.18
N THR A 91 0.43 -10.70 -4.18
CA THR A 91 0.40 -10.33 -2.76
C THR A 91 1.79 -10.52 -2.18
N PHE A 92 2.41 -9.44 -1.71
CA PHE A 92 3.69 -9.49 -1.01
C PHE A 92 3.45 -9.65 0.49
N LEU A 93 4.02 -10.72 1.04
CA LEU A 93 3.99 -11.09 2.44
C LEU A 93 5.41 -10.90 3.01
#